data_AF-A0A848M2Y1-F1
#
_entry.id   AF-A0A848M2Y1-F1
#
_cell.length_a   1.000
_cell.length_b   1.000
_cell.length_c   1.000
_cell.angle_alpha   90.00
_cell.angle_beta   90.00
_cell.angle_gamma   90.00
#
_symmetry.space_group_name_H-M   'P 1'
#
loop_
_entity.id
_entity.type
_entity.pdbx_description
1 polymer ?
#
loop_
_entity_poly.entity_id
_entity_poly.type
_entity_poly.pdbx_seq_one_letter_code
_entity_poly.pdbx_strand_id
1 'polypeptide(L)'
;MNKKTVIIKEKKEFNIFQSLINQIIIDGFRLPNQVFQPPLNKFVFEEFDWSMSAEFWETIQSLALQSADSYVLMAVIEPNPIDYFYKEFGYYSWFKIPTTSSTDDYWSILELEPEGSPADAVVFNSDVVVWVSPSKSWAIWGERSHGVCVLATRNELDQLQLSTWRTVDKAINELIPLQYTNKKVPEDFSDLLTINYFNKQSSF
;
A
#
# COMPACT_ATOMS: atom_id res chain seq x y z
N MET A 1 -0.99 -1.94 21.76
CA MET A 1 -1.59 -0.60 21.46
C MET A 1 -3.11 -0.61 21.65
N ASN A 2 -3.79 0.53 21.90
CA ASN A 2 -5.26 0.57 21.86
C ASN A 2 -5.75 0.71 20.41
N LYS A 3 -6.34 -0.35 19.84
CA LYS A 3 -6.78 -0.38 18.43
C LYS A 3 -7.70 0.79 18.06
N LYS A 4 -8.53 1.26 19.00
CA LYS A 4 -9.47 2.36 18.75
C LYS A 4 -8.80 3.71 18.53
N THR A 5 -7.55 3.90 18.96
CA THR A 5 -6.87 5.20 18.89
C THR A 5 -6.11 5.43 17.58
N VAL A 6 -5.90 4.38 16.78
CA VAL A 6 -5.22 4.48 15.48
C VAL A 6 -6.20 4.58 14.31
N ILE A 7 -7.44 4.12 14.48
CA ILE A 7 -8.49 4.19 13.46
C ILE A 7 -8.94 5.64 13.28
N ILE A 8 -9.03 6.07 12.03
CA ILE A 8 -9.54 7.38 11.68
C ILE A 8 -11.07 7.32 11.63
N LYS A 9 -11.72 8.08 12.53
CA LYS A 9 -13.20 8.13 12.64
C LYS A 9 -13.75 9.52 12.34
N GLU A 10 -13.01 10.54 12.74
CA GLU A 10 -13.45 11.92 12.63
C GLU A 10 -13.29 12.42 11.20
N LYS A 11 -14.37 12.95 10.62
CA LYS A 11 -14.37 13.50 9.25
C LYS A 11 -13.27 14.54 9.03
N LYS A 12 -12.96 15.34 10.05
CA LYS A 12 -11.88 16.34 9.98
C LYS A 12 -10.50 15.68 9.78
N GLU A 13 -10.23 14.62 10.52
CA GLU A 13 -8.97 13.87 10.42
C GLU A 13 -8.90 13.10 9.10
N PHE A 14 -10.01 12.47 8.70
CA PHE A 14 -10.15 11.83 7.39
C PHE A 14 -9.82 12.80 6.25
N ASN A 15 -10.40 13.99 6.23
CA ASN A 15 -10.15 14.97 5.17
C ASN A 15 -8.67 15.40 5.09
N ILE A 16 -7.97 15.49 6.23
CA ILE A 16 -6.53 15.81 6.27
C ILE A 16 -5.75 14.68 5.59
N PHE A 17 -6.02 13.43 5.96
CA PHE A 17 -5.32 12.27 5.40
C PHE A 17 -5.70 11.98 3.95
N GLN A 18 -6.94 12.24 3.56
CA GLN A 18 -7.38 12.15 2.17
C GLN A 18 -6.64 13.19 1.32
N SER A 19 -6.47 14.41 1.83
CA SER A 19 -5.66 15.41 1.15
C SER A 19 -4.19 15.02 1.04
N LEU A 20 -3.63 14.29 2.01
CA LEU A 20 -2.27 13.77 1.94
C LEU A 20 -2.15 12.70 0.86
N ILE A 21 -3.07 11.72 0.85
CA ILE A 21 -3.12 10.65 -0.15
C ILE A 21 -3.25 11.24 -1.55
N ASN A 22 -4.15 12.20 -1.78
CA ASN A 22 -4.36 12.81 -3.09
C ASN A 22 -3.16 13.62 -3.62
N GLN A 23 -2.19 13.96 -2.76
CA GLN A 23 -0.94 14.61 -3.18
C GLN A 23 0.14 13.60 -3.60
N ILE A 24 -0.08 12.31 -3.34
CA ILE A 24 0.89 11.24 -3.52
C ILE A 24 0.38 10.18 -4.50
N ILE A 25 -0.94 9.96 -4.50
CA ILE A 25 -1.65 9.00 -5.33
C ILE A 25 -2.55 9.75 -6.31
N ILE A 26 -2.57 9.29 -7.56
CA ILE A 26 -3.44 9.80 -8.61
C ILE A 26 -4.82 9.15 -8.43
N ASP A 27 -5.81 9.97 -8.10
CA ASP A 27 -7.19 9.50 -7.89
C ASP A 27 -7.78 8.87 -9.16
N GLY A 28 -8.49 7.74 -8.98
CA GLY A 28 -9.14 6.99 -10.06
C GLY A 28 -8.22 6.18 -10.98
N PHE A 29 -6.90 6.19 -10.76
CA PHE A 29 -5.95 5.41 -11.56
C PHE A 29 -5.64 4.06 -10.90
N ARG A 30 -5.43 3.05 -11.73
CA ARG A 30 -5.15 1.66 -11.35
C ARG A 30 -4.00 1.09 -12.17
N LEU A 31 -3.34 0.05 -11.67
CA LEU A 31 -2.36 -0.67 -12.48
C LEU A 31 -3.02 -1.20 -13.77
N PRO A 32 -2.36 -1.07 -14.94
CA PRO A 32 -0.94 -0.75 -15.12
C PRO A 32 -0.64 0.74 -15.38
N ASN A 33 -1.62 1.64 -15.21
CA ASN A 33 -1.40 3.08 -15.28
C ASN A 33 -0.55 3.56 -14.10
N GLN A 34 0.10 4.70 -14.26
CA GLN A 34 0.82 5.35 -13.15
C GLN A 34 -0.17 5.79 -12.06
N VAL A 35 0.01 5.27 -10.85
CA VAL A 35 -0.82 5.58 -9.68
C VAL A 35 -0.17 6.60 -8.73
N PHE A 36 1.12 6.93 -8.91
CA PHE A 36 1.84 7.85 -8.05
C PHE A 36 2.04 9.23 -8.69
N GLN A 37 2.00 10.27 -7.86
CA GLN A 37 2.36 11.63 -8.22
C GLN A 37 3.89 11.83 -8.13
N PRO A 38 4.48 12.70 -8.97
CA PRO A 38 5.85 13.16 -8.78
C PRO A 38 6.03 13.84 -7.40
N PRO A 39 7.22 13.75 -6.77
CA PRO A 39 8.47 13.25 -7.31
C PRO A 39 8.74 11.75 -7.04
N LEU A 40 7.75 10.96 -6.64
CA LEU A 40 7.94 9.51 -6.45
C LEU A 40 8.09 8.85 -7.82
N ASN A 41 9.33 8.48 -8.17
CA ASN A 41 9.68 8.10 -9.54
C ASN A 41 10.62 6.89 -9.63
N LYS A 42 10.85 6.22 -8.50
CA LYS A 42 11.60 4.97 -8.42
C LYS A 42 10.69 3.90 -7.85
N PHE A 43 10.59 2.79 -8.55
CA PHE A 43 9.55 1.81 -8.31
C PHE A 43 10.11 0.41 -8.11
N VAL A 44 9.62 -0.28 -7.10
CA VAL A 44 9.85 -1.72 -6.93
C VAL A 44 8.56 -2.40 -6.50
N PHE A 45 8.47 -3.69 -6.75
CA PHE A 45 7.27 -4.50 -6.61
C PHE A 45 7.44 -5.60 -5.58
N GLU A 46 6.36 -5.96 -4.90
CA GLU A 46 6.31 -7.07 -3.95
C GLU A 46 4.96 -7.77 -4.02
N GLU A 47 4.82 -8.96 -3.45
CA GLU A 47 3.54 -9.66 -3.35
C GLU A 47 2.54 -8.91 -2.46
N PHE A 48 1.29 -8.81 -2.92
CA PHE A 48 0.22 -8.20 -2.13
C PHE A 48 -0.06 -8.98 -0.84
N ASP A 49 -0.15 -10.31 -0.92
CA ASP A 49 -0.45 -11.15 0.25
C ASP A 49 0.67 -11.06 1.31
N TRP A 50 1.92 -10.85 0.89
CA TRP A 50 3.00 -10.56 1.81
C TRP A 50 2.77 -9.27 2.59
N SER A 51 2.22 -8.21 1.94
CA SER A 51 1.89 -6.97 2.65
C SER A 51 0.80 -7.12 3.72
N MET A 52 0.05 -8.21 3.64
CA MET A 52 -0.97 -8.63 4.58
C MET A 52 -0.43 -9.65 5.61
N SER A 53 0.87 -9.62 5.94
CA SER A 53 1.49 -10.38 7.02
C SER A 53 1.95 -9.49 8.17
N ALA A 54 2.22 -10.06 9.35
CA ALA A 54 2.73 -9.30 10.49
C ALA A 54 4.15 -8.74 10.21
N GLU A 55 4.96 -9.54 9.52
CA GLU A 55 6.37 -9.30 9.21
C GLU A 55 6.58 -8.16 8.22
N PHE A 56 5.59 -7.86 7.36
CA PHE A 56 5.67 -6.73 6.45
C PHE A 56 5.84 -5.39 7.18
N TRP A 57 5.39 -5.30 8.44
CA TRP A 57 5.57 -4.11 9.25
C TRP A 57 7.05 -3.73 9.42
N GLU A 58 7.97 -4.68 9.45
CA GLU A 58 9.41 -4.39 9.54
C GLU A 58 9.90 -3.59 8.33
N THR A 59 9.38 -3.91 7.14
CA THR A 59 9.65 -3.15 5.91
C THR A 59 9.12 -1.72 6.05
N ILE A 60 7.88 -1.56 6.52
CA ILE A 60 7.26 -0.26 6.72
C ILE A 60 8.04 0.59 7.75
N GLN A 61 8.48 -0.01 8.86
CA GLN A 61 9.28 0.66 9.88
C GLN A 61 10.63 1.11 9.34
N SER A 62 11.31 0.26 8.54
CA SER A 62 12.56 0.60 7.89
C SER A 62 12.40 1.80 6.96
N LEU A 63 11.35 1.81 6.13
CA LEU A 63 11.03 2.94 5.25
C LEU A 63 10.74 4.23 6.05
N ALA A 64 9.96 4.14 7.12
CA ALA A 64 9.60 5.29 7.94
C ALA A 64 10.78 5.86 8.74
N LEU A 65 11.72 5.00 9.18
CA LEU A 65 12.95 5.41 9.85
C LEU A 65 13.80 6.31 8.94
N GLN A 66 13.92 5.97 7.66
CA GLN A 66 14.72 6.74 6.70
C GLN A 66 14.14 8.11 6.39
N SER A 67 12.82 8.23 6.42
CA SER A 67 12.11 9.49 6.26
C SER A 67 11.88 10.26 7.57
N ALA A 68 12.37 9.72 8.69
CA ALA A 68 12.15 10.26 10.05
C ALA A 68 10.67 10.49 10.38
N ASP A 69 9.79 9.65 9.84
CA ASP A 69 8.36 9.73 10.10
C ASP A 69 8.02 9.07 11.45
N SER A 70 7.17 9.73 12.25
CA SER A 70 6.71 9.20 13.54
C SER A 70 5.49 8.29 13.43
N TYR A 71 4.86 8.25 12.25
CA TYR A 71 3.73 7.39 11.94
C TYR A 71 3.67 7.11 10.44
N VAL A 72 2.93 6.06 10.08
CA VAL A 72 2.55 5.73 8.70
C VAL A 72 1.03 5.76 8.61
N LEU A 73 0.52 6.29 7.50
CA LEU A 73 -0.89 6.19 7.17
C LEU A 73 -1.12 4.93 6.35
N MET A 74 -1.92 3.99 6.85
CA MET A 74 -2.46 2.87 6.07
C MET A 74 -3.92 3.16 5.74
N ALA A 75 -4.33 2.99 4.49
CA ALA A 75 -5.69 3.31 4.06
C ALA A 75 -6.23 2.28 3.07
N VAL A 76 -7.39 1.71 3.38
CA VAL A 76 -8.17 0.93 2.40
C VAL A 76 -8.85 1.90 1.44
N ILE A 77 -8.48 1.86 0.18
CA ILE A 77 -9.07 2.66 -0.90
C ILE A 77 -10.28 1.95 -1.48
N GLU A 78 -10.19 0.62 -1.63
CA GLU A 78 -11.27 -0.24 -2.07
C GLU A 78 -11.43 -1.44 -1.12
N PRO A 79 -12.64 -1.70 -0.59
CA PRO A 79 -13.90 -0.97 -0.79
C PRO A 79 -13.88 0.51 -0.38
N ASN A 80 -14.76 1.33 -0.98
CA ASN A 80 -14.74 2.79 -0.78
C ASN A 80 -14.86 3.16 0.70
N PRO A 81 -13.94 3.98 1.25
CA PRO A 81 -13.90 4.26 2.68
C PRO A 81 -15.12 5.03 3.21
N ILE A 82 -15.79 5.82 2.35
CA ILE A 82 -16.96 6.61 2.72
C ILE A 82 -18.24 5.81 2.47
N ASP A 83 -18.43 5.34 1.24
CA ASP A 83 -19.69 4.76 0.78
C ASP A 83 -19.92 3.34 1.32
N TYR A 84 -18.85 2.64 1.71
CA TYR A 84 -18.90 1.33 2.33
C TYR A 84 -18.56 1.42 3.83
N PHE A 85 -17.29 1.59 4.20
CA PHE A 85 -16.87 1.43 5.60
C PHE A 85 -17.50 2.46 6.55
N TYR A 86 -17.45 3.74 6.22
CA TYR A 86 -18.01 4.76 7.11
C TYR A 86 -19.53 4.64 7.23
N LYS A 87 -20.21 4.37 6.12
CA LYS A 87 -21.67 4.21 6.08
C LYS A 87 -22.13 2.99 6.88
N GLU A 88 -21.46 1.85 6.76
CA GLU A 88 -21.87 0.60 7.40
C GLU A 88 -21.35 0.47 8.85
N PHE A 89 -20.17 1.01 9.16
CA PHE A 89 -19.48 0.77 10.44
C PHE A 89 -19.14 2.05 11.24
N GLY A 90 -19.35 3.25 10.67
CA GLY A 90 -19.13 4.52 11.36
C GLY A 90 -17.66 4.94 11.50
N TYR A 91 -16.75 4.33 10.75
CA TYR A 91 -15.34 4.73 10.68
C TYR A 91 -14.76 4.47 9.29
N TYR A 92 -13.67 5.16 8.95
CA TYR A 92 -12.93 4.92 7.73
C TYR A 92 -11.93 3.79 8.02
N SER A 93 -11.84 2.76 7.19
CA SER A 93 -10.89 1.64 7.33
C SER A 93 -9.44 2.08 7.04
N TRP A 94 -9.03 3.13 7.76
CA TRP A 94 -7.84 3.94 7.60
C TRP A 94 -7.23 4.13 8.98
N PHE A 95 -5.91 4.05 9.04
CA PHE A 95 -5.16 3.87 10.27
C PHE A 95 -3.93 4.75 10.29
N LYS A 96 -3.79 5.54 11.35
CA LYS A 96 -2.58 6.27 11.66
C LYS A 96 -1.73 5.42 12.62
N ILE A 97 -0.79 4.67 12.07
CA ILE A 97 -0.01 3.67 12.81
C ILE A 97 1.31 4.29 13.29
N PRO A 98 1.55 4.44 14.60
CA PRO A 98 2.84 4.93 15.12
C PRO A 98 3.99 4.02 14.68
N THR A 99 5.14 4.59 14.33
CA THR A 99 6.31 3.77 13.94
C THR A 99 6.91 2.96 15.10
N THR A 100 6.53 3.29 16.34
CA THR A 100 6.86 2.52 17.54
C THR A 100 5.98 1.29 17.77
N SER A 101 4.96 1.05 16.94
CA SER A 101 4.12 -0.15 17.00
C SER A 101 4.91 -1.42 16.69
N SER A 102 4.52 -2.55 17.27
CA SER A 102 5.09 -3.86 16.96
C SER A 102 4.47 -4.49 15.70
N THR A 103 5.08 -5.57 15.21
CA THR A 103 4.50 -6.45 14.17
C THR A 103 3.13 -7.01 14.62
N ASP A 104 2.99 -7.40 15.90
CA ASP A 104 1.71 -7.82 16.47
C ASP A 104 0.67 -6.71 16.46
N ASP A 105 1.05 -5.47 16.75
CA ASP A 105 0.15 -4.32 16.68
C ASP A 105 -0.34 -4.11 15.24
N TYR A 106 0.54 -4.24 14.24
CA TYR A 106 0.19 -4.17 12.81
C TYR A 106 -0.74 -5.30 12.40
N TRP A 107 -0.42 -6.55 12.74
CA TRP A 107 -1.28 -7.70 12.49
C TRP A 107 -2.67 -7.52 13.10
N SER A 108 -2.72 -6.99 14.33
CA SER A 108 -3.97 -6.72 15.02
C SER A 108 -4.85 -5.65 14.36
N ILE A 109 -4.25 -4.78 13.54
CA ILE A 109 -4.95 -3.81 12.68
C ILE A 109 -5.47 -4.51 11.42
N LEU A 110 -4.66 -5.36 10.78
CA LEU A 110 -5.07 -6.11 9.60
C LEU A 110 -6.26 -7.03 9.88
N GLU A 111 -6.27 -7.68 11.05
CA GLU A 111 -7.37 -8.51 11.55
C GLU A 111 -8.48 -7.71 12.24
N LEU A 112 -8.49 -6.38 12.16
CA LEU A 112 -9.53 -5.61 12.83
C LEU A 112 -10.89 -5.84 12.16
N GLU A 113 -11.71 -6.66 12.80
CA GLU A 113 -13.08 -6.94 12.40
C GLU A 113 -14.03 -5.80 12.83
N PRO A 114 -14.84 -5.24 11.91
CA PRO A 114 -16.02 -4.49 12.30
C PRO A 114 -16.98 -5.34 13.14
N GLU A 115 -17.71 -4.68 14.05
CA GLU A 115 -18.64 -5.38 14.94
C GLU A 115 -19.72 -6.12 14.13
N GLY A 116 -19.80 -7.44 14.32
CA GLY A 116 -20.75 -8.28 13.61
C GLY A 116 -20.38 -8.60 12.16
N SER A 117 -19.20 -8.17 11.67
CA SER A 117 -18.74 -8.48 10.32
C SER A 117 -17.26 -8.88 10.24
N PRO A 118 -16.90 -10.10 10.67
CA PRO A 118 -15.52 -10.61 10.58
C PRO A 118 -14.93 -10.61 9.16
N ALA A 119 -15.78 -10.82 8.16
CA ALA A 119 -15.37 -10.83 6.76
C ALA A 119 -14.87 -9.46 6.26
N ASP A 120 -15.17 -8.38 6.97
CA ASP A 120 -14.80 -7.01 6.62
C ASP A 120 -13.46 -6.55 7.26
N ALA A 121 -12.70 -7.46 7.86
CA ALA A 121 -11.33 -7.16 8.29
C ALA A 121 -10.45 -6.80 7.07
N VAL A 122 -9.47 -5.92 7.26
CA VAL A 122 -8.59 -5.42 6.18
C VAL A 122 -7.91 -6.58 5.44
N VAL A 123 -7.44 -7.59 6.17
CA VAL A 123 -6.79 -8.77 5.59
C VAL A 123 -7.69 -9.54 4.60
N PHE A 124 -9.01 -9.48 4.79
CA PHE A 124 -10.00 -10.23 3.99
C PHE A 124 -10.73 -9.36 2.97
N ASN A 125 -11.15 -8.16 3.33
CA ASN A 125 -11.95 -7.26 2.48
C ASN A 125 -11.20 -5.97 2.15
N SER A 126 -10.12 -6.11 1.40
CA SER A 126 -9.42 -4.98 0.79
C SER A 126 -8.87 -5.36 -0.59
N ASP A 127 -9.34 -4.66 -1.61
CA ASP A 127 -8.88 -4.82 -2.99
C ASP A 127 -7.73 -3.86 -3.30
N VAL A 128 -7.77 -2.67 -2.71
CA VAL A 128 -6.71 -1.66 -2.82
C VAL A 128 -6.39 -1.09 -1.44
N VAL A 129 -5.11 -1.17 -1.06
CA VAL A 129 -4.59 -0.62 0.19
C VAL A 129 -3.37 0.24 -0.11
N VAL A 130 -3.26 1.39 0.55
CA VAL A 130 -2.08 2.23 0.45
C VAL A 130 -1.40 2.41 1.80
N TRP A 131 -0.07 2.47 1.79
CA TRP A 131 0.75 2.90 2.93
C TRP A 131 1.51 4.14 2.52
N VAL A 132 1.37 5.21 3.30
CA VAL A 132 1.82 6.54 2.90
C VAL A 132 2.67 7.17 4.01
N SER A 133 3.85 7.63 3.62
CA SER A 133 4.71 8.46 4.44
C SER A 133 4.12 9.88 4.61
N PRO A 134 3.97 10.41 5.84
CA PRO A 134 3.51 11.78 6.03
C PRO A 134 4.50 12.83 5.51
N SER A 135 5.80 12.53 5.42
CA SER A 135 6.79 13.38 4.75
C SER A 135 6.75 13.30 3.21
N LYS A 136 5.89 12.43 2.64
CA LYS A 136 5.72 12.19 1.20
C LYS A 136 6.99 11.67 0.53
N SER A 137 7.85 11.00 1.30
CA SER A 137 9.12 10.48 0.79
C SER A 137 8.96 9.16 0.06
N TRP A 138 7.93 8.39 0.42
CA TRP A 138 7.58 7.13 -0.20
C TRP A 138 6.09 6.83 -0.03
N ALA A 139 5.57 5.93 -0.86
CA ALA A 139 4.26 5.32 -0.70
C ALA A 139 4.24 3.92 -1.29
N ILE A 140 3.36 3.06 -0.77
CA ILE A 140 3.11 1.73 -1.28
C ILE A 140 1.67 1.67 -1.76
N TRP A 141 1.46 1.18 -2.97
CA TRP A 141 0.16 0.87 -3.55
C TRP A 141 0.01 -0.64 -3.66
N GLY A 142 -0.86 -1.24 -2.85
CA GLY A 142 -1.23 -2.64 -2.94
C GLY A 142 -2.53 -2.82 -3.71
N GLU A 143 -2.53 -3.72 -4.70
CA GLU A 143 -3.70 -4.04 -5.51
C GLU A 143 -3.87 -5.56 -5.65
N ARG A 144 -4.86 -6.11 -4.93
CA ARG A 144 -5.09 -7.55 -4.79
C ARG A 144 -5.38 -8.23 -6.12
N SER A 145 -6.11 -7.58 -7.03
CA SER A 145 -6.46 -8.14 -8.34
C SER A 145 -5.25 -8.48 -9.21
N HIS A 146 -4.12 -7.79 -9.00
CA HIS A 146 -2.84 -8.07 -9.67
C HIS A 146 -1.83 -8.76 -8.76
N GLY A 147 -2.20 -9.03 -7.51
CA GLY A 147 -1.38 -9.76 -6.55
C GLY A 147 -0.09 -9.04 -6.16
N VAL A 148 -0.02 -7.72 -6.36
CA VAL A 148 1.21 -6.96 -6.14
C VAL A 148 1.01 -5.69 -5.33
N CYS A 149 2.08 -5.32 -4.64
CA CYS A 149 2.35 -4.01 -4.09
C CYS A 149 3.41 -3.31 -4.95
N VAL A 150 3.30 -2.00 -5.10
CA VAL A 150 4.31 -1.13 -5.73
C VAL A 150 4.77 -0.12 -4.70
N LEU A 151 6.05 -0.12 -4.35
CA LEU A 151 6.69 0.94 -3.58
C LEU A 151 7.18 1.99 -4.56
N ALA A 152 6.78 3.24 -4.35
CA ALA A 152 7.33 4.40 -5.02
C ALA A 152 8.10 5.25 -4.01
N THR A 153 9.30 5.69 -4.37
CA THR A 153 10.13 6.56 -3.54
C THR A 153 10.82 7.64 -4.35
N ARG A 154 11.18 8.75 -3.70
CA ARG A 154 12.12 9.74 -4.25
C ARG A 154 13.57 9.50 -3.79
N ASN A 155 13.77 8.65 -2.77
CA ASN A 155 15.08 8.33 -2.22
C ASN A 155 15.81 7.32 -3.11
N GLU A 156 17.10 7.11 -2.90
CA GLU A 156 17.80 6.01 -3.58
C GLU A 156 17.35 4.67 -3.01
N LEU A 157 16.92 3.76 -3.89
CA LEU A 157 16.42 2.45 -3.51
C LEU A 157 17.54 1.56 -2.89
N ASP A 158 18.81 1.78 -3.25
CA ASP A 158 19.97 1.03 -2.70
C ASP A 158 20.16 1.25 -1.19
N GLN A 159 19.53 2.29 -0.63
CA GLN A 159 19.55 2.59 0.79
C GLN A 159 18.46 1.82 1.55
N LEU A 160 17.58 1.11 0.85
CA LEU A 160 16.44 0.40 1.40
C LEU A 160 16.76 -1.10 1.52
N GLN A 161 16.39 -1.71 2.65
CA GLN A 161 16.49 -3.16 2.82
C GLN A 161 15.31 -3.84 2.15
N LEU A 162 15.40 -4.05 0.82
CA LEU A 162 14.31 -4.53 -0.02
C LEU A 162 14.67 -5.83 -0.74
N SER A 163 15.24 -6.80 -0.01
CA SER A 163 15.81 -8.02 -0.59
C SER A 163 14.81 -8.89 -1.36
N THR A 164 13.52 -8.82 -1.03
CA THR A 164 12.44 -9.57 -1.71
C THR A 164 11.79 -8.78 -2.84
N TRP A 165 11.99 -7.46 -2.88
CA TRP A 165 11.35 -6.60 -3.86
C TRP A 165 11.99 -6.72 -5.24
N ARG A 166 11.16 -6.50 -6.27
CA ARG A 166 11.46 -6.79 -7.66
C ARG A 166 11.38 -5.55 -8.54
N THR A 167 12.19 -5.51 -9.58
CA THR A 167 11.99 -4.56 -10.67
C THR A 167 10.69 -4.89 -11.42
N VAL A 168 10.17 -3.95 -12.20
CA VAL A 168 8.96 -4.18 -13.01
C VAL A 168 9.09 -5.43 -13.91
N ASP A 169 10.26 -5.63 -14.53
CA ASP A 169 10.53 -6.81 -15.36
C ASP A 169 10.40 -8.12 -14.57
N LYS A 170 10.99 -8.17 -13.37
CA LYS A 170 10.88 -9.35 -12.50
C LYS A 170 9.43 -9.54 -12.02
N ALA A 171 8.71 -8.47 -11.69
CA ALA A 171 7.33 -8.56 -11.22
C ALA A 171 6.38 -9.10 -12.30
N ILE A 172 6.54 -8.65 -13.55
CA ILE A 172 5.79 -9.14 -14.72
C ILE A 172 6.02 -10.63 -14.96
N ASN A 173 7.22 -11.14 -14.65
CA ASN A 173 7.59 -12.54 -14.90
C ASN A 173 7.36 -13.47 -13.71
N GLU A 174 7.36 -12.95 -12.48
CA GLU A 174 7.41 -13.79 -11.27
C GLU A 174 6.22 -13.59 -10.33
N LEU A 175 5.62 -12.40 -10.25
CA LEU A 175 4.54 -12.10 -9.30
C LEU A 175 3.17 -12.05 -9.99
N ILE A 176 3.02 -11.14 -10.96
CA ILE A 176 1.76 -10.87 -11.65
C ILE A 176 1.19 -12.10 -12.38
N PRO A 177 1.99 -12.99 -13.00
CA PRO A 177 1.48 -14.22 -13.63
C PRO A 177 0.68 -15.12 -12.69
N LEU A 178 0.92 -15.05 -11.37
CA LEU A 178 0.22 -15.87 -10.39
C LEU A 178 -1.28 -15.58 -10.33
N GLN A 179 -1.72 -14.41 -10.81
CA GLN A 179 -3.13 -14.02 -10.89
C GLN A 179 -3.85 -14.52 -12.15
N TYR A 180 -3.13 -15.09 -13.11
CA TYR A 180 -3.71 -15.56 -14.38
C TYR A 180 -3.75 -17.08 -14.42
N THR A 181 -4.89 -17.65 -14.81
CA THR A 181 -5.08 -19.12 -14.89
C THR A 181 -4.03 -19.81 -15.77
N ASN A 182 -3.61 -19.16 -16.86
CA ASN A 182 -2.58 -19.66 -17.78
C ASN A 182 -1.16 -19.15 -17.47
N LYS A 183 -0.99 -18.41 -16.37
CA LYS A 183 0.26 -17.72 -15.98
C LYS A 183 0.85 -16.85 -17.09
N LYS A 184 0.01 -16.27 -17.96
CA LYS A 184 0.42 -15.31 -18.98
C LYS A 184 -0.20 -13.96 -18.70
N VAL A 185 0.66 -12.96 -18.47
CA VAL A 185 0.25 -11.56 -18.38
C VAL A 185 -0.09 -11.06 -19.80
N PRO A 186 -1.22 -10.34 -19.99
CA PRO A 186 -1.54 -9.68 -21.25
C PRO A 186 -0.44 -8.71 -21.68
N GLU A 187 -0.10 -8.71 -22.98
CA GLU A 187 1.02 -7.93 -23.52
C GLU A 187 0.80 -6.42 -23.37
N ASP A 188 -0.43 -5.95 -23.61
CA ASP A 188 -0.85 -4.57 -23.39
C ASP A 188 -0.70 -4.13 -21.93
N PHE A 189 -1.02 -5.03 -20.99
CA PHE A 189 -0.81 -4.78 -19.57
C PHE A 189 0.68 -4.67 -19.22
N SER A 190 1.51 -5.63 -19.65
CA SER A 190 2.94 -5.65 -19.35
C SER A 190 3.69 -4.48 -20.00
N ASP A 191 3.31 -4.10 -21.22
CA ASP A 191 3.92 -2.98 -21.93
C ASP A 191 3.63 -1.66 -21.21
N LEU A 192 2.37 -1.43 -20.83
CA LEU A 192 1.98 -0.22 -20.13
C LEU A 192 2.60 -0.15 -18.72
N LEU A 193 2.68 -1.29 -18.02
CA LEU A 193 3.32 -1.35 -16.70
C LEU A 193 4.81 -1.03 -16.80
N THR A 194 5.51 -1.61 -17.79
CA THR A 194 6.91 -1.30 -18.06
C THR A 194 7.11 0.18 -18.36
N ILE A 195 6.29 0.76 -19.25
CA ILE A 195 6.38 2.20 -19.60
C ILE A 195 6.24 3.10 -18.36
N ASN A 196 5.31 2.78 -17.46
CA ASN A 196 5.00 3.63 -16.31
C ASN A 196 5.93 3.43 -15.11
N TYR A 197 6.51 2.23 -14.95
CA TYR A 197 7.24 1.83 -13.73
C TYR A 197 8.70 1.42 -13.96
N PHE A 198 9.23 1.61 -15.18
CA PHE A 198 10.63 1.33 -15.47
C PHE A 198 11.58 2.32 -14.77
N ASN A 199 12.56 1.79 -14.03
CA ASN A 199 13.65 2.58 -13.49
C ASN A 199 14.83 2.60 -14.47
N LYS A 200 15.28 3.78 -14.89
CA LYS A 200 16.40 3.91 -15.83
C LYS A 200 17.74 3.37 -15.31
N GLN A 201 17.91 3.25 -13.99
CA GLN A 201 19.10 2.73 -13.32
C GLN A 201 18.70 2.15 -11.95
N SER A 202 18.50 0.84 -11.87
CA SER A 202 18.27 0.16 -10.59
C SER A 202 18.74 -1.28 -10.71
N SER A 203 19.88 -1.58 -10.11
CA SER A 203 20.38 -2.94 -9.94
C SER A 203 20.49 -3.19 -8.44
N PHE A 204 19.48 -3.87 -7.87
CA PHE A 204 19.50 -4.41 -6.51
C PHE A 204 19.99 -5.86 -6.54
#